data_AF-A0A946VU50-F1
#
_entry.id   AF-A0A946VU50-F1
#
_cell.length_a   1.000
_cell.length_b   1.000
_cell.length_c   1.000
_cell.angle_alpha   90.00
_cell.angle_beta   90.00
_cell.angle_gamma   90.00
#
_symmetry.space_group_name_H-M   'P 1'
#
loop_
_entity.id
_entity.type
_entity.pdbx_description
1 polymer ?
#
loop_
_entity_poly.entity_id
_entity_poly.type
_entity_poly.pdbx_seq_one_letter_code
_entity_poly.pdbx_strand_id
1 'polypeptide(L)' 'MDGSNRLTRTFQSLMAAAILVLYSSVAVAHTGLKASNPADGATVNQSPEELHLMFTAAVALVR' A
#
# COMPACT_ATOMS: atom_id res chain seq x y z
N MET A 1 -40.71 -18.86 17.52
CA MET A 1 -39.60 -19.28 16.63
C MET A 1 -38.78 -18.05 16.31
N ASP A 2 -37.76 -17.71 17.11
CA ASP A 2 -36.99 -16.46 16.88
C ASP A 2 -35.54 -16.46 17.42
N GLY A 3 -35.13 -17.50 18.16
CA GLY A 3 -33.80 -17.58 18.76
C GLY A 3 -32.71 -18.07 17.81
N SER A 4 -33.04 -19.01 16.92
CA SER A 4 -32.07 -19.58 15.97
C SER A 4 -31.54 -18.54 14.99
N ASN A 5 -32.43 -17.72 14.43
CA ASN A 5 -32.09 -16.68 13.46
C ASN A 5 -31.20 -15.57 14.05
N ARG A 6 -31.31 -15.30 15.35
CA ARG A 6 -30.44 -14.32 16.03
C ARG A 6 -29.02 -14.86 16.21
N LEU A 7 -28.88 -16.15 16.55
CA LEU A 7 -27.59 -16.80 16.74
C LEU A 7 -26.83 -16.98 15.41
N THR A 8 -27.52 -17.36 14.33
CA THR A 8 -26.87 -17.43 13.00
C THR A 8 -26.41 -16.06 12.55
N ARG A 9 -27.17 -15.00 12.82
CA ARG A 9 -26.84 -13.64 12.38
C ARG A 9 -25.66 -13.05 13.16
N THR A 10 -25.56 -13.28 14.46
CA THR A 10 -24.39 -12.86 15.26
C THR A 10 -23.14 -13.61 14.84
N PHE A 11 -23.26 -14.92 14.61
CA PHE A 11 -22.15 -15.75 14.14
C PHE A 11 -21.65 -15.30 12.76
N GLN A 12 -22.56 -15.03 11.82
CA GLN A 12 -22.22 -14.50 10.50
C GLN A 12 -21.49 -13.15 10.59
N SER A 13 -21.94 -12.26 11.48
CA SER A 13 -21.31 -10.94 11.65
C SER A 13 -19.89 -11.06 12.24
N LEU A 14 -19.69 -11.96 13.20
CA LEU A 14 -18.38 -12.28 13.77
C LEU A 14 -17.43 -12.87 12.71
N MET A 15 -17.93 -13.80 11.89
CA MET A 15 -17.16 -14.37 10.79
C MET A 15 -16.77 -13.33 9.75
N ALA A 16 -17.71 -12.45 9.36
CA ALA A 16 -17.42 -11.36 8.42
C ALA A 16 -16.36 -10.39 8.96
N ALA A 17 -16.44 -10.03 10.25
CA ALA A 17 -15.45 -9.18 10.90
C ALA A 17 -14.06 -9.85 10.97
N ALA A 18 -14.02 -11.14 11.32
CA ALA A 18 -12.77 -11.91 11.37
C ALA A 18 -12.11 -11.98 9.98
N ILE A 19 -12.89 -12.24 8.93
CA ILE A 19 -12.42 -12.22 7.54
C ILE A 19 -11.86 -10.83 7.22
N LEU A 20 -12.60 -9.75 7.48
CA LEU A 20 -12.16 -8.39 7.16
C LEU A 20 -10.82 -8.02 7.84
N VAL A 21 -10.63 -8.42 9.10
CA VAL A 21 -9.36 -8.21 9.82
C VAL A 21 -8.22 -8.99 9.19
N LEU A 22 -8.44 -10.26 8.82
CA LEU A 22 -7.42 -11.11 8.21
C LEU A 22 -6.95 -10.62 6.84
N TYR A 23 -7.82 -9.94 6.08
CA TYR A 23 -7.51 -9.38 4.76
C TYR A 23 -7.11 -7.89 4.80
N SER A 24 -7.07 -7.25 5.98
CA SER A 24 -6.72 -5.82 6.10
C SER A 24 -5.24 -5.51 5.86
N SER A 25 -4.37 -6.53 5.80
CA SER A 25 -2.92 -6.37 5.66
C SER A 25 -2.43 -6.14 4.23
N VAL A 26 -3.29 -6.20 3.22
CA VAL A 26 -2.93 -5.83 1.84
C VAL A 26 -3.12 -4.33 1.62
N ALA A 27 -2.43 -3.53 2.43
CA ALA A 27 -2.07 -2.18 2.01
C ALA A 27 -0.97 -2.34 0.94
N VAL A 28 -1.38 -2.48 -0.32
CA VAL A 28 -0.47 -2.43 -1.47
C VAL A 28 0.00 -0.98 -1.57
N ALA A 29 0.98 -0.61 -0.75
CA ALA A 29 1.66 0.66 -0.91
C ALA A 29 2.29 0.63 -2.30
N HIS A 30 1.74 1.41 -3.22
CA HIS A 30 2.37 1.68 -4.51
C HIS A 30 3.86 1.95 -4.29
N THR A 31 4.71 1.47 -5.20
CA THR A 31 6.16 1.71 -5.13
C THR A 31 6.43 3.21 -5.18
N GLY A 32 6.58 3.84 -4.02
CA GLY A 32 6.70 5.28 -3.87
C GLY A 32 8.13 5.72 -4.10
N LEU A 33 8.31 6.94 -4.59
CA LEU A 33 9.62 7.58 -4.60
C LEU A 33 9.97 7.98 -3.16
N LYS A 34 11.09 7.49 -2.66
CA LYS A 34 11.64 7.80 -1.34
C LYS A 34 12.53 9.05 -1.39
N ALA A 35 13.38 9.14 -2.41
CA ALA A 35 14.31 10.25 -2.61
C ALA A 35 14.79 10.30 -4.07
N SER A 36 15.34 11.44 -4.48
CA SER A 36 15.99 11.61 -5.77
C SER A 36 17.32 12.37 -5.65
N ASN A 37 18.19 12.17 -6.63
CA ASN A 37 19.33 13.04 -6.89
C ASN A 37 19.32 13.47 -8.37
N PRO A 38 19.25 14.77 -8.68
CA PRO A 38 19.07 15.89 -7.76
C PRO A 38 17.78 15.78 -6.92
N ALA A 39 17.81 16.36 -5.72
CA ALA A 39 16.65 16.37 -4.83
C ALA A 39 15.50 17.19 -5.43
N ASP A 40 14.28 16.95 -4.97
CA ASP A 40 13.14 17.76 -5.37
C ASP A 40 13.37 19.25 -5.06
N GLY A 41 13.07 20.12 -6.02
CA GLY A 41 13.34 21.55 -5.96
C GLY A 41 14.81 21.96 -5.98
N ALA A 42 15.76 21.03 -6.17
CA ALA A 42 17.17 21.37 -6.24
C ALA A 42 17.48 22.23 -7.47
N THR A 43 18.09 23.39 -7.24
CA THR A 43 18.73 24.17 -8.31
C THR A 43 20.11 23.58 -8.52
N VAL A 44 20.36 23.07 -9.73
CA VAL A 44 21.67 22.53 -10.12
C VAL A 44 22.40 23.53 -11.01
N ASN A 45 23.70 23.71 -10.73
CA ASN A 45 24.55 24.65 -11.47
C ASN A 45 24.94 24.15 -12.87
N GLN A 46 24.69 22.87 -13.16
CA GLN A 46 24.95 22.22 -14.44
C GLN A 46 23.93 21.10 -14.66
N SER A 47 23.71 20.71 -15.92
CA SER A 47 22.82 19.58 -16.24
C SER A 47 23.36 18.28 -15.63
N PRO A 48 22.54 17.49 -14.93
CA PRO A 48 22.95 16.16 -14.47
C PRO A 48 23.11 15.21 -15.66
N GLU A 49 24.14 14.36 -15.63
CA GLU A 49 24.30 13.29 -16.62
C GLU A 49 23.29 12.16 -16.40
N GLU A 50 22.88 11.93 -15.15
CA GLU A 50 21.96 10.89 -14.73
C GLU A 50 21.05 11.36 -13.58
N LEU A 51 19.90 10.71 -13.45
CA LEU A 51 18.96 10.89 -12.35
C LEU A 51 18.92 9.63 -11.51
N HIS A 52 19.19 9.77 -10.22
CA HIS A 52 19.08 8.66 -9.28
C HIS A 52 17.74 8.74 -8.57
N LEU A 53 16.94 7.68 -8.65
CA LEU A 53 15.64 7.56 -8.00
C LEU A 53 15.68 6.40 -7.02
N MET A 54 15.42 6.68 -5.74
CA MET A 54 15.29 5.66 -4.71
C MET A 54 13.82 5.39 -4.45
N PHE A 55 13.40 4.13 -4.58
CA PHE A 55 12.02 3.72 -4.34
C PHE A 55 11.88 3.00 -3.00
N THR A 56 10.66 2.98 -2.45
CA THR A 56 10.34 2.28 -1.21
C THR A 56 10.28 0.76 -1.36
N ALA A 57 10.26 0.27 -2.60
CA ALA A 57 10.26 -1.16 -2.96
C ALA A 57 11.00 -1.36 -4.28
N ALA A 58 11.25 -2.63 -4.64
CA ALA A 58 11.88 -2.98 -5.91
C ALA A 58 11.01 -2.53 -7.09
N VAL A 59 11.64 -1.96 -8.12
CA VAL A 59 10.99 -1.50 -9.35
C VAL A 59 11.63 -2.17 -10.56
N ALA A 60 10.82 -2.42 -11.59
CA ALA A 60 11.32 -2.83 -12.89
C ALA A 60 11.66 -1.58 -13.72
N LEU A 61 12.86 -1.55 -14.30
CA LEU A 61 13.22 -0.51 -15.25
C LEU A 61 12.55 -0.82 -16.59
N VAL A 62 11.62 0.04 -17.00
CA VAL A 62 10.93 -0.07 -18.29
C VAL A 62 11.61 0.85 -19.29
N ARG A 63 11.81 0.37 -20.52
CA ARG A 63 12.53 1.08 -21.59
C ARG A 63 11.55 1.68 -22.61
#